data_AF-A0A924S3N6-F1
#
_entry.id   AF-A0A924S3N6-F1
#
_cell.length_a   1.000
_cell.length_b   1.000
_cell.length_c   1.000
_cell.angle_alpha   90.00
_cell.angle_beta   90.00
_cell.angle_gamma   90.00
#
_symmetry.space_group_name_H-M   'P 1'
#
loop_
_entity.id
_entity.type
_entity.pdbx_description
1 polymer ?
#
loop_
_entity_poly.entity_id
_entity_poly.type
_entity_poly.pdbx_seq_one_letter_code
_entity_poly.pdbx_strand_id
1 'polypeptide(L)'
;MDGGYSKDQVLRSASVIAAIANSGLGSLFPAGTETGKGWHDTTVKADAFTNTARSAELGGEFAKESNDLVRVVSGGADAAAVKEQFGKLQKTCKSCHDDFRNAL
;
A
#
# COMPACT_ATOMS: atom_id res chain seq x y z
N MET A 1 15.22 -7.80 2.08
CA MET A 1 15.70 -7.51 3.45
C MET A 1 16.42 -8.71 4.05
N ASP A 2 16.05 -9.94 3.68
CA ASP A 2 16.63 -11.18 4.23
C ASP A 2 17.75 -11.77 3.36
N GLY A 3 18.46 -10.91 2.63
CA GLY A 3 19.59 -11.21 1.74
C GLY A 3 20.48 -9.97 1.59
N GLY A 4 21.36 -9.94 0.58
CA GLY A 4 22.23 -8.78 0.34
C GLY A 4 21.43 -7.48 0.09
N TYR A 5 21.69 -6.44 0.90
CA TYR A 5 21.05 -5.14 0.72
C TYR A 5 21.64 -4.40 -0.48
N SER A 6 20.79 -3.99 -1.42
CA SER A 6 21.16 -3.12 -2.54
C SER A 6 20.27 -1.88 -2.54
N LYS A 7 20.87 -0.72 -2.28
CA LYS A 7 20.17 0.57 -2.28
C LYS A 7 19.40 0.79 -3.58
N ASP A 8 20.04 0.55 -4.72
CA ASP A 8 19.44 0.80 -6.03
C ASP A 8 18.25 -0.12 -6.32
N GLN A 9 18.34 -1.40 -5.96
CA GLN A 9 17.21 -2.31 -6.10
C GLN A 9 16.05 -1.88 -5.20
N VAL A 10 16.34 -1.54 -3.95
CA VAL A 10 15.30 -1.09 -3.01
C VAL A 10 14.67 0.22 -3.48
N LEU A 11 15.46 1.17 -3.98
CA LEU A 11 14.95 2.45 -4.46
C LEU A 11 14.00 2.27 -5.65
N ARG A 12 14.38 1.43 -6.63
CA ARG A 12 13.50 1.13 -7.77
C ARG A 12 12.18 0.52 -7.32
N SER A 13 12.22 -0.47 -6.43
CA SER A 13 11.00 -1.11 -5.91
C SER A 13 10.14 -0.14 -5.10
N ALA A 14 10.73 0.66 -4.21
CA ALA A 14 10.03 1.67 -3.44
C ALA A 14 9.34 2.71 -4.35
N SER A 15 10.02 3.11 -5.42
CA SER A 15 9.47 4.07 -6.39
C SER A 15 8.26 3.53 -7.13
N VAL A 16 8.23 2.23 -7.46
CA VAL A 16 7.05 1.59 -8.07
C VAL A 16 5.87 1.58 -7.10
N ILE A 17 6.10 1.23 -5.83
CA ILE A 17 5.04 1.23 -4.81
C ILE A 17 4.46 2.64 -4.65
N ALA A 18 5.33 3.65 -4.53
CA ALA A 18 4.89 5.04 -4.43
C ALA A 18 4.11 5.50 -5.67
N ALA A 19 4.54 5.14 -6.88
CA ALA A 19 3.80 5.47 -8.10
C ALA A 19 2.38 4.86 -8.09
N ILE A 20 2.24 3.60 -7.68
CA ILE A 20 0.93 2.94 -7.57
C ILE A 20 0.08 3.60 -6.48
N ALA A 21 0.65 3.89 -5.30
CA ALA A 21 -0.05 4.52 -4.20
C ALA A 21 -0.62 5.90 -4.57
N ASN A 22 0.05 6.63 -5.46
CA ASN A 22 -0.36 7.95 -5.94
C ASN A 22 -1.10 7.91 -7.30
N SER A 23 -1.48 6.72 -7.80
CA SER A 23 -2.09 6.58 -9.14
C SER A 23 -3.60 6.91 -9.18
N GLY A 24 -4.20 7.26 -8.05
CA GLY A 24 -5.65 7.48 -7.94
C GLY A 24 -6.45 6.19 -7.79
N LEU A 25 -5.94 5.20 -7.04
CA LEU A 25 -6.55 3.87 -6.85
C LEU A 25 -8.04 3.91 -6.49
N GLY A 26 -8.52 4.95 -5.80
CA GLY A 26 -9.94 5.10 -5.45
C GLY A 26 -10.88 5.09 -6.66
N SER A 27 -10.42 5.49 -7.85
CA SER A 27 -11.25 5.44 -9.08
C SER A 27 -11.59 4.01 -9.52
N LEU A 28 -10.90 3.00 -8.97
CA LEU A 28 -11.13 1.58 -9.27
C LEU A 28 -12.25 0.96 -8.42
N PHE A 29 -12.83 1.72 -7.49
CA PHE A 29 -13.88 1.26 -6.57
C PHE A 29 -15.23 1.97 -6.77
N PRO A 30 -15.81 2.02 -8.00
CA PRO A 30 -17.19 2.46 -8.16
C PRO A 30 -18.17 1.47 -7.53
N ALA A 31 -19.37 1.95 -7.17
CA ALA A 31 -20.43 1.10 -6.62
C ALA A 31 -20.77 -0.08 -7.55
N GLY A 32 -21.03 -1.25 -6.97
CA GLY A 32 -21.23 -2.51 -7.67
C GLY A 32 -19.95 -3.35 -7.82
N THR A 33 -18.76 -2.78 -7.57
CA THR A 33 -17.50 -3.54 -7.63
C THR A 33 -17.25 -4.40 -6.40
N GLU A 34 -18.00 -4.19 -5.32
CA GLU A 34 -18.02 -5.03 -4.12
C GLU A 34 -18.63 -6.43 -4.32
N THR A 35 -19.32 -6.63 -5.44
CA THR A 35 -19.81 -7.95 -5.89
C THR A 35 -19.32 -8.31 -7.30
N GLY A 36 -18.42 -7.50 -7.85
CA GLY A 36 -17.93 -7.65 -9.21
C GLY A 36 -16.94 -8.81 -9.40
N LYS A 37 -16.67 -9.12 -10.67
CA LYS A 37 -15.67 -10.10 -11.10
C LYS A 37 -14.73 -9.48 -12.13
N GLY A 38 -13.44 -9.49 -11.84
CA GLY A 38 -12.37 -9.20 -12.79
C GLY A 38 -11.80 -10.50 -13.37
N TRP A 39 -10.50 -10.71 -13.25
CA TRP A 39 -9.88 -12.03 -13.48
C TRP A 39 -10.33 -13.07 -12.43
N HIS A 40 -10.64 -12.61 -11.23
CA HIS A 40 -11.23 -13.38 -10.14
C HIS A 40 -12.39 -12.62 -9.52
N ASP A 41 -13.18 -13.31 -8.71
CA ASP A 41 -14.21 -12.66 -7.89
C ASP A 41 -13.56 -11.67 -6.93
N THR A 42 -14.25 -10.56 -6.68
CA THR A 42 -13.74 -9.51 -5.80
C THR A 42 -13.52 -10.02 -4.38
N THR A 43 -12.42 -9.58 -3.77
CA THR A 43 -12.10 -9.89 -2.36
C THR A 43 -12.33 -8.71 -1.45
N VAL A 44 -12.86 -7.60 -1.96
CA VAL A 44 -13.19 -6.43 -1.14
C VAL A 44 -14.45 -6.70 -0.32
N LYS A 45 -14.48 -6.24 0.93
CA LYS A 45 -15.71 -6.20 1.74
C LYS A 45 -16.56 -5.00 1.32
N ALA A 46 -17.88 -5.16 1.37
CA ALA A 46 -18.82 -4.05 1.12
C ALA A 46 -18.59 -2.86 2.07
N ASP A 47 -18.06 -3.12 3.27
CA ASP A 47 -17.71 -2.11 4.28
C ASP A 47 -16.75 -1.03 3.75
N ALA A 48 -15.92 -1.34 2.74
CA ALA A 48 -15.02 -0.37 2.12
C ALA A 48 -15.79 0.79 1.45
N PHE A 49 -17.03 0.54 1.02
CA PHE A 49 -17.89 1.46 0.28
C PHE A 49 -18.84 2.24 1.20
N THR A 50 -19.09 1.73 2.41
CA THR A 50 -19.92 2.40 3.41
C THR A 50 -19.08 3.18 4.41
N ASN A 51 -17.88 2.68 4.76
CA ASN A 51 -16.92 3.35 5.63
C ASN A 51 -15.87 4.15 4.84
N THR A 52 -16.35 5.03 3.96
CA THR A 52 -15.49 5.78 3.02
C THR A 52 -14.47 6.67 3.70
N ALA A 53 -14.77 7.19 4.90
CA ALA A 53 -13.82 7.98 5.69
C ALA A 53 -12.60 7.14 6.11
N ARG A 54 -12.82 5.93 6.64
CA ARG A 54 -11.75 5.01 7.02
C ARG A 54 -10.98 4.50 5.80
N SER A 55 -11.68 4.16 4.71
CA SER A 55 -11.03 3.76 3.45
C SER A 55 -10.11 4.86 2.91
N ALA A 56 -10.56 6.12 2.96
CA ALA A 56 -9.77 7.27 2.52
C ALA A 56 -8.56 7.55 3.43
N GLU A 57 -8.75 7.45 4.75
CA GLU A 57 -7.67 7.57 5.75
C GLU A 57 -6.55 6.56 5.47
N LEU A 58 -6.89 5.27 5.35
CA LEU A 58 -5.93 4.20 5.07
C LEU A 58 -5.23 4.37 3.73
N GLY A 59 -5.95 4.86 2.70
CA GLY A 59 -5.36 5.22 1.42
C GLY A 59 -4.33 6.34 1.54
N GLY A 60 -4.64 7.38 2.32
CA GLY A 60 -3.73 8.48 2.62
C GLY A 60 -2.47 8.05 3.38
N GLU A 61 -2.63 7.19 4.40
CA GLU A 61 -1.51 6.61 5.15
C GLU A 61 -0.61 5.77 4.24
N PHE A 62 -1.18 4.93 3.38
CA PHE A 62 -0.42 4.14 2.41
C PHE A 62 0.39 5.03 1.45
N ALA A 63 -0.22 6.10 0.92
CA ALA A 63 0.48 7.05 0.06
C ALA A 63 1.63 7.75 0.80
N LYS A 64 1.39 8.20 2.03
CA LYS A 64 2.41 8.83 2.88
C LYS A 64 3.60 7.89 3.13
N GLU A 65 3.36 6.69 3.66
CA GLU A 65 4.44 5.76 4.03
C GLU A 65 5.20 5.23 2.80
N SER A 66 4.54 5.15 1.63
CA SER A 66 5.19 4.82 0.36
C SER A 66 6.16 5.92 -0.09
N ASN A 67 5.73 7.18 0.01
CA ASN A 67 6.58 8.34 -0.31
C ASN A 67 7.75 8.46 0.67
N ASP A 68 7.50 8.24 1.96
CA ASP A 68 8.53 8.26 3.00
C ASP A 68 9.56 7.14 2.79
N LEU A 69 9.17 5.95 2.33
CA LEU A 69 10.12 4.90 1.97
C LEU A 69 11.07 5.34 0.86
N VAL A 70 10.55 5.97 -0.20
CA VAL A 70 11.38 6.54 -1.28
C VAL A 70 12.33 7.60 -0.71
N ARG A 71 11.85 8.49 0.18
CA ARG A 71 12.66 9.54 0.80
C ARG A 71 13.79 8.97 1.65
N VAL A 72 13.51 7.97 2.48
CA VAL A 72 14.50 7.32 3.36
C VAL A 72 15.58 6.63 2.52
N VAL A 73 15.19 5.89 1.48
CA VAL A 73 16.14 5.17 0.62
C VAL A 73 16.97 6.15 -0.21
N SER A 74 16.35 7.13 -0.87
CA SER A 74 17.07 8.12 -1.71
C SER A 74 18.01 9.00 -0.88
N GLY A 75 17.61 9.37 0.34
CA GLY A 75 18.41 10.11 1.32
C GLY A 75 19.64 9.37 1.84
N GLY A 76 19.84 8.09 1.47
CA GLY A 76 21.04 7.34 1.83
C GLY A 76 21.02 6.74 3.23
N ALA A 77 19.82 6.54 3.79
CA ALA A 77 19.69 5.82 5.05
C ALA A 77 20.23 4.38 4.94
N ASP A 78 20.69 3.83 6.06
CA ASP A 78 21.20 2.46 6.11
C ASP A 78 20.08 1.41 5.98
N ALA A 79 20.49 0.15 5.86
CA ALA A 79 19.57 -0.97 5.70
C ALA A 79 18.59 -1.14 6.88
N ALA A 80 19.00 -0.77 8.10
CA ALA A 80 18.16 -0.90 9.29
C ALA A 80 17.05 0.15 9.29
N ALA A 81 17.39 1.41 9.00
CA ALA A 81 16.44 2.50 8.87
C ALA A 81 15.45 2.26 7.72
N VAL A 82 15.93 1.76 6.58
CA VAL A 82 15.07 1.39 5.46
C VAL A 82 14.15 0.22 5.83
N LYS A 83 14.63 -0.77 6.59
CA LYS A 83 13.81 -1.89 7.10
C LYS A 83 12.73 -1.40 8.06
N GLU A 84 13.03 -0.46 8.95
CA GLU A 84 12.06 0.15 9.85
C GLU A 84 10.95 0.87 9.06
N GLN A 85 11.33 1.71 8.10
CA GLN A 85 10.37 2.43 7.26
C GLN A 85 9.52 1.48 6.41
N PHE A 86 10.13 0.43 5.86
CA PHE A 86 9.39 -0.62 5.15
C PHE A 86 8.38 -1.32 6.06
N GLY A 87 8.72 -1.55 7.33
CA GLY A 87 7.79 -2.09 8.32
C GLY A 87 6.58 -1.17 8.58
N LYS A 88 6.76 0.15 8.55
CA LYS A 88 5.65 1.12 8.64
C LYS A 88 4.74 1.03 7.41
N LEU A 89 5.32 0.98 6.22
CA LEU A 89 4.57 0.75 4.98
C LEU A 89 3.80 -0.59 4.99
N GLN A 90 4.41 -1.69 5.44
CA GLN A 90 3.72 -2.98 5.51
C GLN A 90 2.50 -2.95 6.43
N LYS A 91 2.55 -2.17 7.53
CA LYS A 91 1.42 -2.00 8.43
C LYS A 91 0.23 -1.34 7.72
N THR A 92 0.43 -0.37 6.83
CA THR A 92 -0.68 0.24 6.09
C THR A 92 -1.37 -0.77 5.18
N CYS A 93 -0.60 -1.64 4.51
CA CYS A 93 -1.16 -2.75 3.72
C CYS A 93 -1.99 -3.70 4.60
N LYS A 94 -1.46 -4.06 5.77
CA LYS A 94 -2.16 -4.95 6.71
C LYS A 94 -3.43 -4.31 7.25
N SER A 95 -3.40 -3.06 7.69
CA SER A 95 -4.56 -2.36 8.25
C SER A 95 -5.71 -2.29 7.25
N CYS A 96 -5.44 -1.96 5.98
CA CYS A 96 -6.48 -1.96 4.94
C CYS A 96 -7.01 -3.36 4.66
N HIS A 97 -6.16 -4.39 4.62
CA HIS A 97 -6.63 -5.76 4.40
C HIS A 97 -7.43 -6.32 5.59
N ASP A 98 -7.04 -6.00 6.83
CA ASP A 98 -7.76 -6.42 8.03
C ASP A 98 -9.18 -5.82 8.03
N ASP A 99 -9.29 -4.52 7.74
CA ASP A 99 -10.57 -3.81 7.69
C ASP A 99 -11.41 -4.27 6.48
N PHE A 100 -10.84 -4.32 5.28
CA PHE A 100 -11.61 -4.30 4.02
C PHE A 100 -11.36 -5.45 3.03
N ARG A 101 -10.52 -6.45 3.35
CA ARG A 101 -10.34 -7.62 2.48
C ARG A 101 -10.91 -8.88 3.12
N ASN A 102 -11.67 -9.65 2.35
CA ASN A 102 -12.09 -10.99 2.71
C ASN A 102 -10.87 -11.91 2.83
N ALA A 103 -10.90 -12.84 3.78
CA ALA A 103 -9.96 -13.95 3.79
C ALA A 103 -10.19 -14.79 2.52
N LEU A 104 -9.10 -15.15 1.84
CA LEU A 104 -9.13 -16.09 0.71
C LEU A 104 -9.36 -17.52 1.22
#